data_AF-A0A7V1LTG8-F1
#
_entry.id   AF-A0A7V1LTG8-F1
#
_cell.length_a   1.000
_cell.length_b   1.000
_cell.length_c   1.000
_cell.angle_alpha   90.00
_cell.angle_beta   90.00
_cell.angle_gamma   90.00
#
_symmetry.space_group_name_H-M   'P 1'
#
loop_
_entity.id
_entity.type
_entity.pdbx_description
1 polymer ?
#
loop_
_entity_poly.entity_id
_entity_poly.type
_entity_poly.pdbx_seq_one_letter_code
_entity_poly.pdbx_strand_id
1 'polypeptide(L)'
;MIPNIGLFSYSVSSIGYLVLAILLLISWRGRIEGGMLLVAVMVQFISSGLIAFHSVTDYFSTYNIFILEVSKVFAWVVFMLRLLGSGSDQKILPYLKNIFYLITIISLYVVIFEHDFIIKLKVEYNVHVLKLVMLTFSIFGLVLVEQIYRNIQPEKKWEIKFLCIGLAALFAYDIYLYSNISLFEGVNQTLWDARGIVNALSIPLIAISAKRNTKWSFDIFVSRHIVFYSAGVVAIGIYLILMSAAGYYLKSYGGTWGGFAQIIFLVGAILILIVVMSSGVTRAKIRVFLSKHFYKNKYDYRDEWLRLIHNISEYKSAKHFKDNIIQTVAGILRCRGGVLFLEGAGCFQSDTSWNCPDPVNKISFSSSLIRFLNKYEW
;
A
#
# COMPACT_ATOMS: atom_id res chain seq x y z
N MET A 1 -10.31 2.65 -41.36
CA MET A 1 -11.04 3.15 -40.18
C MET A 1 -10.35 2.57 -38.96
N ILE A 2 -9.61 3.35 -38.19
CA ILE A 2 -8.99 2.85 -36.95
C ILE A 2 -10.17 2.66 -35.98
N PRO A 3 -10.42 1.44 -35.45
CA PRO A 3 -11.46 1.25 -34.45
C PRO A 3 -11.17 2.19 -33.29
N ASN A 4 -12.19 2.87 -32.78
CA ASN A 4 -12.06 3.73 -31.59
C ASN A 4 -11.45 2.89 -30.46
N ILE A 5 -10.18 3.15 -30.16
CA ILE A 5 -9.36 2.30 -29.28
C ILE A 5 -9.94 2.35 -27.85
N GLY A 6 -10.42 3.52 -27.43
CA GLY A 6 -11.17 3.71 -26.19
C GLY A 6 -12.41 2.83 -26.12
N LEU A 7 -13.27 2.86 -27.14
CA LEU A 7 -14.47 2.03 -27.19
C LEU A 7 -14.13 0.54 -27.02
N PHE A 8 -13.18 0.03 -27.79
CA PHE A 8 -12.77 -1.37 -27.72
C PHE A 8 -12.23 -1.73 -26.33
N SER A 9 -11.27 -0.94 -25.84
CA SER A 9 -10.58 -1.16 -24.58
C SER A 9 -11.55 -1.17 -23.38
N TYR A 10 -12.41 -0.16 -23.28
CA TYR A 10 -13.35 -0.05 -22.17
C TYR A 10 -14.53 -1.02 -22.28
N SER A 11 -14.94 -1.41 -23.50
CA SER A 11 -15.95 -2.47 -23.69
C SER A 11 -15.43 -3.83 -23.23
N VAL A 12 -14.18 -4.18 -23.58
CA VAL A 12 -13.53 -5.42 -23.11
C VAL A 12 -13.46 -5.45 -21.58
N SER A 13 -13.06 -4.33 -20.95
CA SER A 13 -13.09 -4.17 -19.49
C SER A 13 -14.49 -4.38 -18.92
N SER A 14 -15.48 -3.66 -19.45
CA SER A 14 -16.86 -3.70 -18.96
C SER A 14 -17.43 -5.12 -19.04
N ILE A 15 -17.37 -5.77 -20.20
CA ILE A 15 -17.85 -7.15 -20.37
C ILE A 15 -17.13 -8.10 -19.42
N GLY A 16 -15.81 -7.97 -19.27
CA GLY A 16 -15.06 -8.81 -18.35
C GLY A 16 -15.48 -8.63 -16.89
N TYR A 17 -15.68 -7.40 -16.41
CA TYR A 17 -16.15 -7.16 -15.04
C TYR A 17 -17.59 -7.61 -14.83
N LEU A 18 -18.44 -7.56 -15.86
CA LEU A 18 -19.78 -8.15 -15.82
C LEU A 18 -19.71 -9.67 -15.62
N VAL A 19 -18.86 -10.36 -16.39
CA VAL A 19 -18.62 -11.80 -16.21
C VAL A 19 -18.09 -12.10 -14.81
N LEU A 20 -17.13 -11.30 -14.32
CA LEU A 20 -16.62 -11.45 -12.96
C LEU A 20 -17.70 -11.21 -11.90
N ALA A 21 -18.58 -10.22 -12.09
CA ALA A 21 -19.69 -9.94 -11.18
C ALA A 21 -20.63 -11.15 -11.10
N ILE A 22 -20.98 -11.74 -12.24
CA ILE A 22 -21.82 -12.94 -12.32
C ILE A 22 -21.15 -14.13 -11.61
N LEU A 23 -19.86 -14.36 -11.86
CA LEU A 23 -19.10 -15.41 -11.18
C LEU A 23 -19.06 -15.21 -9.66
N LEU A 24 -18.88 -13.97 -9.20
CA LEU A 24 -18.89 -13.63 -7.79
C LEU A 24 -20.28 -13.83 -7.17
N LEU A 25 -21.35 -13.42 -7.85
CA LEU A 25 -22.73 -13.66 -7.43
C LEU A 25 -23.04 -15.14 -7.24
N ILE A 26 -22.65 -15.99 -8.21
CA ILE A 26 -22.87 -17.44 -8.16
C ILE A 26 -22.04 -18.10 -7.05
N SER A 27 -20.82 -17.63 -6.81
CA SER A 27 -19.93 -18.19 -5.79
C SER A 27 -20.11 -17.57 -4.41
N TRP A 28 -20.97 -16.57 -4.26
CA TRP A 28 -21.17 -15.83 -3.02
C TRP A 28 -21.85 -16.69 -1.96
N ARG A 29 -21.25 -16.74 -0.76
CA ARG A 29 -21.75 -17.51 0.40
C ARG A 29 -22.28 -16.61 1.53
N GLY A 30 -22.77 -15.41 1.20
CA GLY A 30 -23.43 -14.50 2.15
C GLY A 30 -22.52 -13.71 3.09
N ARG A 31 -21.20 -13.70 2.88
CA ARG A 31 -20.27 -12.87 3.68
C ARG A 31 -20.18 -11.44 3.17
N ILE A 32 -20.01 -10.50 4.10
CA ILE A 32 -19.93 -9.06 3.83
C ILE A 32 -18.74 -8.72 2.93
N GLU A 33 -17.60 -9.38 3.13
CA GLU A 33 -16.36 -9.14 2.38
C GLU A 33 -16.53 -9.46 0.89
N GLY A 34 -17.19 -10.59 0.58
CA GLY A 34 -17.53 -10.95 -0.80
C GLY A 34 -18.56 -10.01 -1.43
N GLY A 35 -19.53 -9.54 -0.63
CA GLY A 35 -20.51 -8.54 -1.08
C GLY A 35 -19.86 -7.20 -1.42
N MET A 36 -18.89 -6.73 -0.62
CA MET A 36 -18.16 -5.48 -0.91
C MET A 36 -17.28 -5.60 -2.15
N LEU A 37 -16.66 -6.77 -2.38
CA LEU A 37 -15.95 -7.01 -3.64
C LEU A 37 -16.91 -6.95 -4.84
N LEU A 38 -18.07 -7.58 -4.73
CA LEU A 38 -19.08 -7.54 -5.79
C LEU A 38 -19.50 -6.10 -6.10
N VAL A 39 -19.72 -5.28 -5.06
CA VAL A 39 -20.03 -3.85 -5.25
C VAL A 39 -18.89 -3.13 -5.98
N ALA A 40 -17.63 -3.34 -5.59
CA ALA A 40 -16.49 -2.73 -6.28
C ALA A 40 -16.39 -3.15 -7.76
N VAL A 41 -16.62 -4.44 -8.04
CA VAL A 41 -16.66 -4.99 -9.41
C VAL A 41 -17.83 -4.42 -10.22
N MET A 42 -19.00 -4.26 -9.61
CA MET A 42 -20.18 -3.67 -10.29
C MET A 42 -19.98 -2.18 -10.60
N VAL A 43 -19.42 -1.41 -9.66
CA VAL A 43 -19.08 0.01 -9.91
C VAL A 43 -18.05 0.12 -11.04
N GLN A 44 -17.05 -0.77 -11.08
CA GLN A 44 -16.07 -0.84 -12.15
C GLN A 44 -16.68 -1.18 -13.52
N PHE A 45 -17.63 -2.13 -13.54
CA PHE A 45 -18.41 -2.50 -14.74
C PHE A 45 -19.16 -1.29 -15.29
N ILE A 46 -19.93 -0.61 -14.43
CA ILE A 46 -20.73 0.57 -14.79
C ILE A 46 -19.82 1.69 -15.30
N SER A 47 -18.76 2.00 -14.55
CA SER A 47 -17.79 3.04 -14.93
C SER A 47 -17.14 2.74 -16.29
N SER A 48 -16.66 1.51 -16.51
CA SER A 48 -16.06 1.13 -17.81
C SER A 48 -17.06 1.20 -18.95
N GLY A 49 -18.31 0.78 -18.72
CA GLY A 49 -19.37 0.85 -19.73
C GLY A 49 -19.76 2.28 -20.10
N LEU A 50 -19.84 3.17 -19.11
CA LEU A 50 -20.15 4.59 -19.33
C LEU A 50 -19.00 5.33 -20.04
N ILE A 51 -17.75 5.00 -19.74
CA ILE A 51 -16.59 5.56 -20.46
C ILE A 51 -16.55 5.04 -21.91
N ALA A 52 -16.87 3.76 -22.14
CA ALA A 52 -17.01 3.22 -23.49
C ALA A 52 -18.11 3.95 -24.28
N PHE A 53 -19.26 4.20 -23.67
CA PHE A 53 -20.34 4.97 -24.28
C PHE A 53 -19.95 6.42 -24.56
N HIS A 54 -19.23 7.05 -23.62
CA HIS A 54 -18.70 8.40 -23.78
C HIS A 54 -17.82 8.51 -25.03
N SER A 55 -16.92 7.53 -25.24
CA SER A 55 -15.95 7.56 -26.35
C SER A 55 -16.56 7.66 -27.76
N VAL A 56 -17.85 7.37 -27.92
CA VAL A 56 -18.59 7.41 -29.20
C VAL A 56 -19.50 8.63 -29.31
N THR A 57 -20.05 9.07 -28.19
CA THR A 57 -21.13 10.06 -28.17
C THR A 57 -20.71 11.43 -27.68
N ASP A 58 -19.52 11.53 -27.04
CA ASP A 58 -19.06 12.71 -26.30
C ASP A 58 -20.11 13.29 -25.33
N TYR A 59 -21.07 12.47 -24.90
CA TYR A 59 -22.27 12.92 -24.20
C TYR A 59 -22.00 13.40 -22.77
N PHE A 60 -21.02 12.80 -22.09
CA PHE A 60 -20.70 13.11 -20.70
C PHE A 60 -19.69 14.26 -20.60
N SER A 61 -19.99 15.25 -19.75
CA SER A 61 -19.00 16.24 -19.33
C SER A 61 -17.85 15.58 -18.56
N THR A 62 -16.65 16.18 -18.63
CA THR A 62 -15.47 15.84 -17.82
C THR A 62 -15.79 15.66 -16.33
N TYR A 63 -16.75 16.44 -15.82
CA TYR A 63 -17.22 16.34 -14.44
C TYR A 63 -17.89 14.99 -14.11
N ASN A 64 -18.73 14.49 -15.01
CA ASN A 64 -19.43 13.21 -14.83
C ASN A 64 -18.44 12.05 -14.84
N ILE A 65 -17.42 12.11 -15.71
CA ILE A 65 -16.33 11.14 -15.76
C ILE A 65 -15.56 11.16 -14.43
N PHE A 66 -15.29 12.34 -13.89
CA PHE A 66 -14.61 12.46 -12.60
C PHE A 66 -15.40 11.83 -11.45
N ILE A 67 -16.72 12.06 -11.38
CA ILE A 67 -17.57 11.42 -10.37
C ILE A 67 -17.47 9.88 -10.47
N LEU A 68 -17.55 9.34 -11.68
CA LEU A 68 -17.41 7.90 -11.91
C LEU A 68 -16.05 7.37 -11.44
N GLU A 69 -14.98 8.12 -11.71
CA GLU A 69 -13.63 7.81 -11.25
C GLU A 69 -13.53 7.79 -9.73
N VAL A 70 -14.10 8.79 -9.03
CA VAL A 70 -14.12 8.84 -7.56
C VAL A 70 -14.90 7.66 -7.01
N SER A 71 -16.09 7.38 -7.54
CA SER A 71 -16.95 6.29 -7.08
C SER A 71 -16.25 4.93 -7.18
N LYS A 72 -15.54 4.68 -8.28
CA LYS A 72 -14.76 3.46 -8.49
C LYS A 72 -13.64 3.31 -7.46
N VAL A 73 -12.82 4.35 -7.30
CA VAL A 73 -11.73 4.35 -6.32
C VAL A 73 -12.28 4.13 -4.91
N PHE A 74 -13.35 4.84 -4.56
CA PHE A 74 -14.02 4.72 -3.27
C PHE A 74 -14.46 3.28 -3.01
N ALA A 75 -15.09 2.62 -3.98
CA ALA A 75 -15.55 1.24 -3.83
C ALA A 75 -14.39 0.25 -3.59
N TRP A 76 -13.29 0.37 -4.35
CA TRP A 76 -12.09 -0.46 -4.15
C TRP A 76 -11.43 -0.21 -2.80
N VAL A 77 -11.32 1.05 -2.38
CA VAL A 77 -10.71 1.41 -1.10
C VAL A 77 -11.54 0.95 0.08
N VAL A 78 -12.88 1.11 0.04
CA VAL A 78 -13.78 0.60 1.08
C VAL A 78 -13.67 -0.92 1.21
N PHE A 79 -13.65 -1.64 0.09
CA PHE A 79 -13.40 -3.08 0.08
C PHE A 79 -12.07 -3.43 0.75
N MET A 80 -10.97 -2.77 0.38
CA MET A 80 -9.65 -3.02 0.97
C MET A 80 -9.57 -2.67 2.46
N LEU A 81 -10.20 -1.58 2.90
CA LEU A 81 -10.28 -1.20 4.31
C LEU A 81 -11.08 -2.21 5.12
N ARG A 82 -12.18 -2.74 4.57
CA ARG A 82 -12.94 -3.82 5.20
C ARG A 82 -12.11 -5.09 5.30
N LEU A 83 -11.39 -5.43 4.23
CA LEU A 83 -10.52 -6.58 4.16
C LEU A 83 -9.46 -6.53 5.26
N LEU A 84 -8.78 -5.40 5.40
CA LEU A 84 -7.82 -5.14 6.48
C LEU A 84 -8.48 -5.18 7.87
N GLY A 85 -9.75 -4.74 7.93
CA GLY A 85 -10.60 -4.65 9.11
C GLY A 85 -11.04 -5.95 9.76
N SER A 86 -10.91 -7.09 9.07
CA SER A 86 -11.41 -8.39 9.54
C SER A 86 -10.48 -9.12 10.53
N GLY A 87 -9.29 -8.58 10.85
CA GLY A 87 -8.26 -9.24 11.66
C GLY A 87 -7.94 -8.57 13.00
N SER A 88 -8.01 -9.25 14.14
CA SER A 88 -7.86 -8.64 15.49
C SER A 88 -6.52 -7.88 15.71
N ASP A 89 -6.59 -6.84 16.57
CA ASP A 89 -5.56 -5.84 16.99
C ASP A 89 -5.16 -4.75 15.98
N GLN A 90 -6.12 -3.89 15.62
CA GLN A 90 -5.91 -2.84 14.62
C GLN A 90 -5.82 -1.43 15.19
N LYS A 91 -4.72 -1.12 15.88
CA LYS A 91 -4.41 0.27 16.28
C LYS A 91 -4.25 1.21 15.07
N ILE A 92 -3.95 0.69 13.86
CA ILE A 92 -3.63 1.47 12.64
C ILE A 92 -4.85 1.72 11.73
N LEU A 93 -5.80 0.79 11.69
CA LEU A 93 -7.00 0.91 10.87
C LEU A 93 -7.79 2.21 11.13
N PRO A 94 -8.01 2.69 12.36
CA PRO A 94 -8.71 3.95 12.56
C PRO A 94 -7.97 5.13 11.91
N TYR A 95 -6.64 5.15 11.93
CA TYR A 95 -5.86 6.19 11.24
C TYR A 95 -6.02 6.10 9.72
N LEU A 96 -5.93 4.90 9.13
CA LEU A 96 -6.13 4.72 7.68
C LEU A 96 -7.56 5.09 7.26
N LYS A 97 -8.57 4.73 8.05
CA LYS A 97 -9.96 5.14 7.84
C LYS A 97 -10.10 6.67 7.93
N ASN A 98 -9.53 7.30 8.94
CA ASN A 98 -9.59 8.75 9.10
C ASN A 98 -8.90 9.49 7.94
N ILE A 99 -7.73 9.02 7.49
CA ILE A 99 -7.04 9.56 6.31
C ILE A 99 -7.93 9.38 5.07
N PHE A 100 -8.52 8.20 4.87
CA PHE A 100 -9.42 7.95 3.75
C PHE A 100 -10.65 8.86 3.76
N TYR A 101 -11.33 8.98 4.91
CA TYR A 101 -12.48 9.88 5.06
C TYR A 101 -12.08 11.32 4.81
N LEU A 102 -10.91 11.76 5.29
CA LEU A 102 -10.40 13.11 5.05
C LEU A 102 -10.13 13.35 3.56
N ILE A 103 -9.43 12.44 2.86
CA ILE A 103 -9.20 12.55 1.40
C ILE A 103 -10.54 12.57 0.65
N THR A 104 -11.51 11.74 1.07
CA THR A 104 -12.84 11.68 0.46
C THR A 104 -13.62 12.98 0.67
N ILE A 105 -13.65 13.52 1.88
CA ILE A 105 -14.30 14.79 2.20
C ILE A 105 -13.66 15.94 1.40
N ILE A 106 -12.33 15.99 1.34
CA ILE A 106 -11.62 17.00 0.53
C ILE A 106 -11.99 16.85 -0.95
N SER A 107 -12.04 15.62 -1.47
CA SER A 107 -12.43 15.39 -2.87
C SER A 107 -13.85 15.83 -3.18
N LEU A 108 -14.81 15.53 -2.29
CA LEU A 108 -16.20 15.97 -2.45
C LEU A 108 -16.34 17.49 -2.33
N TYR A 109 -15.62 18.10 -1.39
CA TYR A 109 -15.56 19.55 -1.23
C TYR A 109 -15.05 20.22 -2.51
N VAL A 110 -13.93 19.74 -3.06
CA VAL A 110 -13.37 20.27 -4.32
C VAL A 110 -14.37 20.14 -5.46
N VAL A 111 -15.01 18.97 -5.60
CA VAL A 111 -16.02 18.71 -6.65
C VAL A 111 -17.21 19.68 -6.54
N ILE A 112 -17.75 19.87 -5.34
CA ILE A 112 -18.92 20.74 -5.09
C ILE A 112 -18.56 22.22 -5.30
N PHE A 113 -17.43 22.67 -4.72
CA PHE A 113 -17.05 24.09 -4.76
C PHE A 113 -16.58 24.52 -6.16
N GLU A 114 -15.81 23.69 -6.87
CA GLU A 114 -15.44 23.98 -8.26
C GLU A 114 -16.69 24.03 -9.15
N HIS A 115 -17.66 23.13 -8.97
CA HIS A 115 -18.89 23.14 -9.75
C HIS A 115 -19.71 24.44 -9.56
N ASP A 116 -19.93 24.87 -8.32
CA ASP A 116 -20.68 26.09 -8.01
C ASP A 116 -19.93 27.39 -8.38
N PHE A 117 -18.61 27.40 -8.21
CA PHE A 117 -17.75 28.53 -8.55
C PHE A 117 -17.64 28.74 -10.06
N ILE A 118 -17.50 27.66 -10.83
CA ILE A 118 -17.36 27.69 -12.29
C ILE A 118 -18.66 28.14 -12.98
N ILE A 119 -19.82 27.63 -12.54
CA ILE A 119 -21.12 28.04 -13.09
C ILE A 119 -21.36 29.54 -12.87
N LYS A 120 -20.93 30.09 -11.72
CA LYS A 120 -21.16 31.49 -11.37
C LYS A 120 -20.20 32.48 -12.05
N LEU A 121 -18.96 32.09 -12.34
CA LEU A 121 -17.92 33.02 -12.82
C LEU A 121 -17.51 32.85 -14.28
N LYS A 122 -18.01 31.83 -15.01
CA LYS A 122 -17.61 31.53 -16.41
C LYS A 122 -16.07 31.43 -16.59
N VAL A 123 -15.36 31.01 -15.55
CA VAL A 123 -13.90 30.82 -15.57
C VAL A 123 -13.59 29.42 -16.12
N GLU A 124 -12.50 29.30 -16.90
CA GLU A 124 -12.01 28.01 -17.39
C GLU A 124 -11.71 27.05 -16.23
N TYR A 125 -12.11 25.79 -16.39
CA TYR A 125 -11.96 24.74 -15.37
C TYR A 125 -10.51 24.57 -14.93
N ASN A 126 -10.20 24.90 -13.67
CA ASN A 126 -8.90 24.57 -13.08
C ASN A 126 -8.88 23.11 -12.60
N VAL A 127 -8.78 22.18 -13.55
CA VAL A 127 -8.75 20.72 -13.32
C VAL A 127 -7.52 20.24 -12.53
N HIS A 128 -6.60 21.13 -12.14
CA HIS A 128 -5.36 20.74 -11.47
C HIS A 128 -5.59 20.09 -10.09
N VAL A 129 -6.52 20.63 -9.30
CA VAL A 129 -6.84 20.09 -7.96
C VAL A 129 -7.44 18.69 -8.07
N LEU A 130 -8.32 18.48 -9.06
CA LEU A 130 -8.95 17.18 -9.34
C LEU A 130 -7.91 16.11 -9.70
N LYS A 131 -6.93 16.45 -10.54
CA LYS A 131 -5.81 15.55 -10.91
C LYS A 131 -4.97 15.15 -9.69
N LEU A 132 -4.64 16.12 -8.83
CA LEU A 132 -3.90 15.89 -7.58
C LEU A 132 -4.66 14.98 -6.60
N VAL A 133 -5.97 15.17 -6.48
CA VAL A 133 -6.85 14.33 -5.66
C VAL A 133 -6.83 12.88 -6.16
N MET A 134 -6.95 12.69 -7.48
CA MET A 134 -6.90 11.34 -8.09
C MET A 134 -5.55 10.66 -7.92
N LEU A 135 -4.46 11.40 -8.10
CA LEU A 135 -3.11 10.89 -7.83
C LEU A 135 -2.96 10.45 -6.37
N THR A 136 -3.44 11.27 -5.42
CA THR A 136 -3.39 10.98 -3.99
C THR A 136 -4.19 9.73 -3.64
N PHE A 137 -5.40 9.60 -4.20
CA PHE A 137 -6.22 8.39 -4.04
C PHE A 137 -5.55 7.14 -4.60
N SER A 138 -4.89 7.26 -5.76
CA SER A 138 -4.21 6.13 -6.41
C SER A 138 -3.02 5.64 -5.58
N ILE A 139 -2.25 6.58 -5.03
CA ILE A 139 -1.17 6.30 -4.07
C ILE A 139 -1.74 5.63 -2.81
N PHE A 140 -2.83 6.16 -2.25
CA PHE A 140 -3.46 5.59 -1.06
C PHE A 140 -3.96 4.16 -1.30
N GLY A 141 -4.60 3.90 -2.45
CA GLY A 141 -5.00 2.56 -2.88
C GLY A 141 -3.81 1.59 -2.94
N LEU A 142 -2.69 1.99 -3.53
CA LEU A 142 -1.48 1.17 -3.60
C LEU A 142 -0.89 0.89 -2.21
N VAL A 143 -0.89 1.88 -1.31
CA VAL A 143 -0.47 1.69 0.09
C VAL A 143 -1.35 0.66 0.79
N LEU A 144 -2.67 0.69 0.58
CA LEU A 144 -3.58 -0.30 1.16
C LEU A 144 -3.30 -1.71 0.63
N VAL A 145 -3.06 -1.86 -0.68
CA VAL A 145 -2.69 -3.16 -1.27
C VAL A 145 -1.42 -3.70 -0.61
N GLU A 146 -0.41 -2.85 -0.41
CA GLU A 146 0.81 -3.24 0.30
C GLU A 146 0.53 -3.65 1.76
N GLN A 147 -0.30 -2.88 2.47
CA GLN A 147 -0.69 -3.23 3.84
C GLN A 147 -1.40 -4.58 3.90
N ILE A 148 -2.33 -4.86 2.98
CA ILE A 148 -3.02 -6.15 2.91
C ILE A 148 -2.03 -7.28 2.69
N TYR A 149 -1.16 -7.18 1.69
CA TYR A 149 -0.22 -8.25 1.33
C TYR A 149 0.80 -8.54 2.46
N ARG A 150 1.24 -7.50 3.17
CA ARG A 150 2.24 -7.65 4.25
C ARG A 150 1.63 -8.16 5.56
N ASN A 151 0.39 -7.79 5.85
CA ASN A 151 -0.24 -8.10 7.13
C ASN A 151 -1.02 -9.41 7.12
N ILE A 152 -1.17 -10.07 5.97
CA ILE A 152 -1.79 -11.39 5.89
C ILE A 152 -0.82 -12.49 6.36
N GLN A 153 -1.38 -13.51 7.03
CA GLN A 153 -0.69 -14.74 7.42
C GLN A 153 0.05 -15.38 6.23
N PRO A 154 1.30 -15.86 6.40
CA PRO A 154 2.06 -16.54 5.35
C PRO A 154 1.28 -17.63 4.63
N GLU A 155 0.47 -18.40 5.36
CA GLU A 155 -0.33 -19.52 4.86
C GLU A 155 -1.42 -19.05 3.88
N LYS A 156 -2.01 -17.87 4.14
CA LYS A 156 -3.07 -17.28 3.31
C LYS A 156 -2.55 -16.36 2.19
N LYS A 157 -1.25 -16.04 2.16
CA LYS A 157 -0.66 -15.21 1.07
C LYS A 157 -0.91 -15.80 -0.31
N TRP A 158 -0.87 -17.12 -0.43
CA TRP A 158 -1.07 -17.80 -1.72
C TRP A 158 -2.48 -17.62 -2.30
N GLU A 159 -3.47 -17.42 -1.43
CA GLU A 159 -4.86 -17.20 -1.82
C GLU A 159 -5.09 -15.78 -2.32
N ILE A 160 -4.52 -14.78 -1.62
CA ILE A 160 -4.76 -13.35 -1.90
C ILE A 160 -3.77 -12.73 -2.89
N LYS A 161 -2.62 -13.37 -3.15
CA LYS A 161 -1.54 -12.76 -3.96
C LYS A 161 -2.04 -12.22 -5.29
N PHE A 162 -2.98 -12.91 -5.94
CA PHE A 162 -3.49 -12.51 -7.25
C PHE A 162 -4.44 -11.31 -7.14
N LEU A 163 -5.25 -11.22 -6.08
CA LEU A 163 -6.00 -10.01 -5.78
C LEU A 163 -5.06 -8.82 -5.57
N CYS A 164 -4.00 -8.99 -4.76
CA CYS A 164 -3.03 -7.93 -4.52
C CYS A 164 -2.31 -7.50 -5.81
N ILE A 165 -1.91 -8.43 -6.68
CA ILE A 165 -1.26 -8.11 -7.97
C ILE A 165 -2.25 -7.37 -8.88
N GLY A 166 -3.50 -7.83 -8.97
CA GLY A 166 -4.53 -7.18 -9.78
C GLY A 166 -4.79 -5.74 -9.32
N LEU A 167 -5.04 -5.54 -8.03
CA LEU A 167 -5.26 -4.21 -7.46
C LEU A 167 -4.02 -3.31 -7.55
N ALA A 168 -2.82 -3.86 -7.31
CA ALA A 168 -1.57 -3.11 -7.48
C ALA A 168 -1.40 -2.63 -8.92
N ALA A 169 -1.74 -3.47 -9.92
CA ALA A 169 -1.68 -3.07 -11.33
C ALA A 169 -2.64 -1.92 -11.64
N LEU A 170 -3.89 -1.98 -11.14
CA LEU A 170 -4.87 -0.90 -11.30
C LEU A 170 -4.34 0.43 -10.72
N PHE A 171 -3.95 0.42 -9.44
CA PHE A 171 -3.50 1.65 -8.77
C PHE A 171 -2.15 2.15 -9.28
N ALA A 172 -1.21 1.26 -9.64
CA ALA A 172 0.06 1.68 -10.23
C ALA A 172 -0.13 2.33 -11.59
N TYR A 173 -1.05 1.81 -12.42
CA TYR A 173 -1.40 2.43 -13.68
C TYR A 173 -2.06 3.79 -13.48
N ASP A 174 -2.96 3.90 -12.50
CA ASP A 174 -3.63 5.17 -12.18
C ASP A 174 -2.62 6.22 -11.67
N ILE A 175 -1.65 5.82 -10.84
CA ILE A 175 -0.54 6.71 -10.44
C ILE A 175 0.21 7.21 -11.68
N TYR A 176 0.56 6.32 -12.61
CA TYR A 176 1.25 6.69 -13.84
C TYR A 176 0.40 7.66 -14.68
N LEU A 177 -0.85 7.33 -14.94
CA LEU A 177 -1.79 8.14 -15.71
C LEU A 177 -1.96 9.53 -15.09
N TYR A 178 -2.33 9.62 -13.81
CA TYR A 178 -2.58 10.91 -13.16
C TYR A 178 -1.29 11.72 -12.95
N SER A 179 -0.14 11.08 -12.74
CA SER A 179 1.15 11.79 -12.74
C SER A 179 1.47 12.40 -14.11
N ASN A 180 1.16 11.69 -15.21
CA ASN A 180 1.35 12.19 -16.57
C ASN A 180 0.42 13.38 -16.85
N ILE A 181 -0.88 13.23 -16.53
CA ILE A 181 -1.89 14.27 -16.71
C ILE A 181 -1.56 15.54 -15.89
N SER A 182 -0.98 15.36 -14.71
CA SER A 182 -0.50 16.45 -13.86
C SER A 182 0.75 17.14 -14.42
N LEU A 183 1.74 16.37 -14.88
CA LEU A 183 3.03 16.93 -15.33
C LEU A 183 2.95 17.64 -16.68
N PHE A 184 2.12 17.13 -17.60
CA PHE A 184 2.02 17.66 -18.97
C PHE A 184 0.74 18.46 -19.22
N GLU A 185 -0.07 18.67 -18.17
CA GLU A 185 -1.35 19.41 -18.18
C GLU A 185 -2.39 18.98 -19.23
N GLY A 186 -2.15 17.90 -19.98
CA GLY A 186 -3.07 17.33 -20.96
C GLY A 186 -3.38 15.86 -20.67
N VAL A 187 -4.54 15.40 -21.14
CA VAL A 187 -4.87 13.97 -21.13
C VAL A 187 -4.26 13.33 -22.36
N ASN A 188 -3.25 12.47 -22.17
CA ASN A 188 -2.78 11.62 -23.25
C ASN A 188 -3.87 10.57 -23.54
N GLN A 189 -4.60 10.77 -24.65
CA GLN A 189 -5.72 9.90 -25.01
C GLN A 189 -5.31 8.43 -25.14
N THR A 190 -4.08 8.16 -25.60
CA THR A 190 -3.57 6.78 -25.71
C THR A 190 -3.44 6.12 -24.34
N LEU A 191 -2.97 6.86 -23.33
CA LEU A 191 -2.90 6.37 -21.94
C LEU A 191 -4.29 6.25 -21.31
N TRP A 192 -5.19 7.18 -21.62
CA TRP A 192 -6.57 7.06 -21.16
C TRP A 192 -7.24 5.80 -21.73
N ASP A 193 -7.16 5.60 -23.04
CA ASP A 193 -7.77 4.47 -23.74
C ASP A 193 -7.14 3.13 -23.32
N ALA A 194 -5.82 3.04 -23.17
CA ALA A 194 -5.14 1.80 -22.78
C ALA A 194 -5.52 1.31 -21.38
N ARG A 195 -6.06 2.18 -20.51
CA ARG A 195 -6.50 1.84 -19.16
C ARG A 195 -7.57 0.75 -19.13
N GLY A 196 -8.48 0.72 -20.11
CA GLY A 196 -9.50 -0.32 -20.20
C GLY A 196 -8.89 -1.72 -20.31
N ILE A 197 -7.87 -1.91 -21.15
CA ILE A 197 -7.14 -3.18 -21.26
C ILE A 197 -6.42 -3.52 -19.95
N VAL A 198 -5.79 -2.56 -19.28
CA VAL A 198 -5.14 -2.80 -17.98
C VAL A 198 -6.15 -3.25 -16.94
N ASN A 199 -7.33 -2.61 -16.91
CA ASN A 199 -8.43 -3.04 -16.05
C ASN A 199 -8.86 -4.47 -16.38
N ALA A 200 -9.00 -4.79 -17.67
CA ALA A 200 -9.36 -6.13 -18.13
C ALA A 200 -8.34 -7.21 -17.71
N LEU A 201 -7.04 -6.90 -17.74
CA LEU A 201 -5.98 -7.82 -17.30
C LEU A 201 -6.02 -8.10 -15.79
N SER A 202 -6.60 -7.22 -14.98
CA SER A 202 -6.76 -7.46 -13.54
C SER A 202 -7.84 -8.50 -13.23
N ILE A 203 -8.81 -8.68 -14.13
CA ILE A 203 -9.98 -9.56 -13.97
C ILE A 203 -9.59 -11.01 -13.69
N PRO A 204 -8.77 -11.70 -14.50
CA PRO A 204 -8.40 -13.08 -14.22
C PRO A 204 -7.67 -13.22 -12.88
N LEU A 205 -6.89 -12.22 -12.46
CA LEU A 205 -6.19 -12.25 -11.18
C LEU A 205 -7.17 -12.17 -10.00
N ILE A 206 -8.16 -11.27 -10.09
CA ILE A 206 -9.23 -11.15 -9.10
C ILE A 206 -10.09 -12.43 -9.09
N ALA A 207 -10.43 -12.98 -10.25
CA ALA A 207 -11.20 -14.20 -10.40
C ALA A 207 -10.50 -15.42 -9.79
N ILE A 208 -9.19 -15.58 -10.02
CA ILE A 208 -8.39 -16.66 -9.43
C ILE A 208 -8.39 -16.54 -7.90
N SER A 209 -8.21 -15.33 -7.38
CA SER A 209 -8.27 -15.09 -5.93
C SER A 209 -9.64 -15.42 -5.36
N ALA A 210 -10.72 -15.05 -6.06
CA ALA A 210 -12.09 -15.35 -5.69
C ALA A 210 -12.39 -16.84 -5.63
N LYS A 211 -11.93 -17.59 -6.63
CA LYS A 211 -12.08 -19.05 -6.68
C LYS A 211 -11.29 -19.74 -5.57
N ARG A 212 -10.08 -19.26 -5.27
CA ARG A 212 -9.22 -19.84 -4.22
C ARG A 212 -9.75 -19.59 -2.82
N ASN A 213 -10.42 -18.46 -2.59
CA ASN A 213 -10.98 -18.11 -1.29
C ASN A 213 -12.49 -17.85 -1.40
N THR A 214 -13.26 -18.93 -1.59
CA THR A 214 -14.73 -18.87 -1.70
C THR A 214 -15.42 -18.39 -0.44
N LYS A 215 -14.78 -18.51 0.73
CA LYS A 215 -15.34 -18.02 1.99
C LYS A 215 -15.08 -16.53 2.20
N TRP A 216 -14.20 -15.89 1.42
CA TRP A 216 -13.67 -14.54 1.66
C TRP A 216 -13.28 -14.33 3.13
N SER A 217 -12.86 -15.40 3.80
CA SER A 217 -12.59 -15.45 5.24
C SER A 217 -11.12 -15.19 5.48
N PHE A 218 -10.72 -13.95 5.24
CA PHE A 218 -9.39 -13.51 5.64
C PHE A 218 -9.43 -13.31 7.14
N ASP A 219 -9.23 -14.40 7.89
CA ASP A 219 -8.69 -14.27 9.24
C ASP A 219 -7.27 -13.74 9.05
N ILE A 220 -7.17 -12.43 8.88
CA ILE A 220 -5.92 -11.69 8.84
C ILE A 220 -5.44 -11.68 10.28
N PHE A 221 -4.81 -12.76 10.75
CA PHE A 221 -4.00 -12.62 11.96
C PHE A 221 -2.80 -11.79 11.55
N VAL A 222 -2.89 -10.51 11.85
CA VAL A 222 -1.74 -9.63 11.89
C VAL A 222 -0.77 -10.28 12.89
N SER A 223 0.38 -10.73 12.40
CA SER A 223 1.49 -11.08 13.28
C SER A 223 1.98 -9.80 13.97
N ARG A 224 1.29 -9.35 15.03
CA ARG A 224 1.55 -8.35 16.09
C ARG A 224 2.47 -7.14 15.84
N HIS A 225 2.87 -6.90 14.61
CA HIS A 225 3.93 -5.99 14.23
C HIS A 225 3.67 -5.52 12.80
N ILE A 226 2.66 -4.66 12.65
CA ILE A 226 2.54 -3.83 11.45
C ILE A 226 3.69 -2.83 11.49
N VAL A 227 4.86 -3.26 11.00
CA VAL A 227 5.94 -2.34 10.71
C VAL A 227 5.58 -1.72 9.37
N PHE A 228 5.41 -0.40 9.35
CA PHE A 228 5.27 0.41 8.14
C PHE A 228 6.52 0.24 7.27
N TYR A 229 6.56 -0.84 6.50
CA TYR A 229 7.59 -1.12 5.49
C TYR A 229 7.29 -0.40 4.17
N SER A 230 6.12 0.25 4.06
CA SER A 230 5.69 1.05 2.91
C SER A 230 6.37 2.41 2.78
N ALA A 231 7.41 2.69 3.56
CA ALA A 231 8.16 3.94 3.48
C ALA A 231 8.64 4.26 2.04
N GLY A 232 8.93 3.24 1.24
CA GLY A 232 9.29 3.41 -0.17
C GLY A 232 8.12 3.88 -1.05
N VAL A 233 6.98 3.19 -1.00
CA VAL A 233 5.77 3.55 -1.78
C VAL A 233 5.24 4.91 -1.35
N VAL A 234 5.23 5.18 -0.05
CA VAL A 234 4.82 6.48 0.50
C VAL A 234 5.78 7.58 0.07
N ALA A 235 7.10 7.35 0.10
CA ALA A 235 8.08 8.34 -0.36
C ALA A 235 7.92 8.65 -1.86
N ILE A 236 7.73 7.63 -2.70
CA ILE A 236 7.47 7.80 -4.13
C ILE A 236 6.16 8.57 -4.35
N GLY A 237 5.10 8.24 -3.60
CA GLY A 237 3.84 8.94 -3.68
C GLY A 237 3.93 10.42 -3.30
N ILE A 238 4.57 10.72 -2.16
CA ILE A 238 4.83 12.10 -1.72
C ILE A 238 5.66 12.85 -2.77
N TYR A 239 6.67 12.20 -3.34
CA TYR A 239 7.45 12.76 -4.43
C TYR A 239 6.56 13.16 -5.63
N LEU A 240 5.69 12.28 -6.10
CA LEU A 240 4.81 12.57 -7.24
C LEU A 240 3.82 13.70 -6.94
N ILE A 241 3.26 13.74 -5.73
CA ILE A 241 2.36 14.84 -5.30
C ILE A 241 3.10 16.17 -5.27
N LEU A 242 4.30 16.22 -4.67
CA LEU A 242 5.12 17.44 -4.61
C LEU A 242 5.53 17.91 -6.01
N MET A 243 5.93 16.99 -6.89
CA MET A 243 6.23 17.28 -8.30
C MET A 243 5.03 17.86 -9.04
N SER A 244 3.85 17.27 -8.87
CA SER A 244 2.62 17.78 -9.49
C SER A 244 2.25 19.16 -8.95
N ALA A 245 2.36 19.41 -7.64
CA ALA A 245 2.05 20.71 -7.04
C ALA A 245 3.07 21.80 -7.43
N ALA A 246 4.36 21.47 -7.46
CA ALA A 246 5.41 22.38 -7.87
C ALA A 246 5.30 22.75 -9.35
N GLY A 247 4.99 21.79 -10.23
CA GLY A 247 4.75 22.04 -11.66
C GLY A 247 3.67 23.10 -11.88
N TYR A 248 2.55 23.00 -11.16
CA TYR A 248 1.47 24.00 -11.18
C TYR A 248 1.90 25.38 -10.70
N TYR A 249 2.57 25.43 -9.55
CA TYR A 249 2.93 26.70 -8.92
C TYR A 249 3.99 27.45 -9.74
N LEU A 250 5.00 26.73 -10.26
CA LEU A 250 6.08 27.32 -11.06
C LEU A 250 5.60 27.89 -12.39
N LYS A 251 4.54 27.32 -12.97
CA LYS A 251 3.93 27.82 -14.21
C LYS A 251 3.00 29.00 -13.96
N SER A 252 2.21 28.96 -12.88
CA SER A 252 1.29 30.05 -12.48
C SER A 252 1.99 31.39 -12.25
N TYR A 253 3.25 31.38 -11.82
CA TYR A 253 4.04 32.59 -11.58
C TYR A 253 4.73 33.16 -12.84
N GLY A 254 4.57 32.53 -14.02
CA GLY A 254 4.83 33.10 -15.35
C GLY A 254 6.17 33.84 -15.55
N GLY A 255 7.16 33.17 -16.14
CA GLY A 255 8.40 33.83 -16.59
C GLY A 255 9.47 32.84 -17.08
N THR A 256 10.59 33.36 -17.60
CA THR A 256 11.77 32.58 -18.01
C THR A 256 12.34 31.69 -16.89
N TRP A 257 12.02 32.01 -15.64
CA TRP A 257 12.42 31.27 -14.43
C TRP A 257 11.57 30.04 -14.12
N GLY A 258 10.33 29.95 -14.63
CA GLY A 258 9.41 28.84 -14.31
C GLY A 258 9.95 27.49 -14.78
N GLY A 259 10.42 27.42 -16.03
CA GLY A 259 11.04 26.21 -16.58
C GLY A 259 12.37 25.85 -15.91
N PHE A 260 13.21 26.85 -15.59
CA PHE A 260 14.47 26.65 -14.89
C PHE A 260 14.27 26.11 -13.47
N ALA A 261 13.33 26.69 -12.72
CA ALA A 261 12.96 26.22 -11.39
C ALA A 261 12.29 24.84 -11.42
N GLN A 262 11.55 24.50 -12.48
CA GLN A 262 10.96 23.17 -12.65
C GLN A 262 12.03 22.10 -12.84
N ILE A 263 13.09 22.40 -13.59
CA ILE A 263 14.24 21.50 -13.77
C ILE A 263 15.02 21.33 -12.46
N ILE A 264 15.32 22.42 -11.74
CA ILE A 264 16.01 22.35 -10.44
C ILE A 264 15.19 21.53 -9.43
N PHE A 265 13.88 21.77 -9.37
CA PHE A 265 12.99 21.02 -8.49
C PHE A 265 12.94 19.54 -8.87
N LEU A 266 12.85 19.22 -10.15
CA LEU A 266 12.84 17.84 -10.67
C LEU A 266 14.15 17.11 -10.32
N VAL A 267 15.30 17.73 -10.58
CA VAL A 267 16.62 17.16 -10.28
C VAL A 267 16.81 17.01 -8.77
N GLY A 268 16.47 18.03 -7.98
CA GLY A 268 16.56 17.98 -6.52
C GLY A 268 15.69 16.88 -5.93
N ALA A 269 14.47 16.71 -6.44
CA ALA A 269 13.55 15.69 -5.98
C ALA A 269 14.00 14.26 -6.40
N ILE A 270 14.59 14.08 -7.59
CA ILE A 270 15.23 12.82 -8.00
C ILE A 270 16.43 12.49 -7.10
N LEU A 271 17.27 13.48 -6.77
CA LEU A 271 18.40 13.29 -5.86
C LEU A 271 17.94 12.86 -4.46
N ILE A 272 16.89 13.48 -3.92
CA ILE A 272 16.28 13.07 -2.65
C ILE A 272 15.79 11.62 -2.74
N LEU A 273 15.10 11.25 -3.83
CA LEU A 273 14.63 9.89 -4.05
C LEU A 273 15.78 8.88 -4.08
N ILE A 274 16.87 9.18 -4.81
CA ILE A 274 18.08 8.35 -4.88
C ILE A 274 18.71 8.20 -3.48
N VAL A 275 18.82 9.27 -2.71
CA VAL A 275 19.37 9.24 -1.34
C VAL A 275 18.51 8.35 -0.43
N VAL A 276 17.18 8.46 -0.52
CA VAL A 276 16.25 7.63 0.25
C VAL A 276 16.31 6.17 -0.20
N MET A 277 16.42 5.89 -1.50
CA MET A 277 16.47 4.51 -2.02
C MET A 277 17.81 3.82 -1.79
N SER A 278 18.93 4.56 -1.88
CA SER A 278 20.29 4.05 -1.73
C SER A 278 20.66 3.81 -0.26
N SER A 279 20.28 4.71 0.65
CA SER A 279 20.69 4.63 2.05
C SER A 279 19.75 3.76 2.89
N GLY A 280 20.20 2.55 3.26
CA GLY A 280 19.54 1.72 4.28
C GLY A 280 19.40 2.43 5.65
N VAL A 281 20.37 3.28 6.00
CA VAL A 281 20.41 4.05 7.25
C VAL A 281 19.36 5.16 7.26
N THR A 282 19.20 5.91 6.16
CA THR A 282 18.19 6.96 6.04
C THR A 282 16.78 6.36 6.11
N ARG A 283 16.55 5.24 5.41
CA ARG A 283 15.29 4.47 5.50
C ARG A 283 15.01 4.00 6.93
N ALA A 284 16.03 3.55 7.66
CA ALA A 284 15.90 3.16 9.05
C ALA A 284 15.58 4.36 9.96
N LYS A 285 16.25 5.51 9.78
CA LYS A 285 16.01 6.74 10.55
C LYS A 285 14.60 7.30 10.32
N ILE A 286 14.14 7.39 9.07
CA ILE A 286 12.78 7.82 8.73
C ILE A 286 11.75 6.86 9.34
N ARG A 287 11.98 5.56 9.23
CA ARG A 287 11.13 4.54 9.87
C ARG A 287 11.05 4.73 11.38
N VAL A 288 12.18 4.99 12.04
CA VAL A 288 12.24 5.24 13.49
C VAL A 288 11.55 6.55 13.85
N PHE A 289 11.76 7.62 13.10
CA PHE A 289 11.12 8.93 13.32
C PHE A 289 9.60 8.85 13.22
N LEU A 290 9.08 8.28 12.13
CA LEU A 290 7.65 8.02 11.94
C LEU A 290 7.11 7.12 13.04
N SER A 291 7.85 6.07 13.40
CA SER A 291 7.47 5.15 14.47
C SER A 291 7.39 5.83 15.84
N LYS A 292 8.25 6.82 16.13
CA LYS A 292 8.23 7.54 17.41
C LYS A 292 7.09 8.54 17.51
N HIS A 293 6.78 9.23 16.42
CA HIS A 293 5.80 10.33 16.43
C HIS A 293 4.37 9.89 16.11
N PHE A 294 4.19 8.81 15.36
CA PHE A 294 2.85 8.32 14.96
C PHE A 294 2.40 7.05 15.67
N TYR A 295 3.29 6.30 16.35
CA TYR A 295 2.93 5.03 17.01
C TYR A 295 3.43 4.98 18.46
N LYS A 296 2.60 5.46 19.39
CA LYS A 296 2.97 5.56 20.82
C LYS A 296 3.17 4.21 21.54
N ASN A 297 2.64 3.10 21.01
CA ASN A 297 2.68 1.77 21.67
C ASN A 297 3.10 0.66 20.70
N LYS A 298 4.35 0.69 20.22
CA LYS A 298 4.89 -0.31 19.29
C LYS A 298 5.40 -1.60 19.96
N TYR A 299 5.73 -1.53 21.25
CA TYR A 299 6.06 -2.68 22.07
C TYR A 299 5.20 -2.58 23.31
N ASP A 300 4.05 -3.24 23.31
CA ASP A 300 3.43 -3.57 24.58
C ASP A 300 4.30 -4.67 25.17
N TYR A 301 5.29 -4.29 25.99
CA TYR A 301 6.24 -5.21 26.63
C TYR A 301 5.51 -6.39 27.27
N ARG A 302 4.29 -6.15 27.76
CA ARG A 302 3.39 -7.14 28.34
C ARG A 302 3.02 -8.26 27.36
N ASP A 303 2.71 -7.93 26.11
CA ASP A 303 2.29 -8.93 25.11
C ASP A 303 3.47 -9.78 24.64
N GLU A 304 4.64 -9.16 24.44
CA GLU A 304 5.86 -9.88 24.08
C GLU A 304 6.36 -10.75 25.24
N TRP A 305 6.22 -10.27 26.48
CA TRP A 305 6.54 -11.03 27.68
C TRP A 305 5.63 -12.26 27.86
N LEU A 306 4.32 -12.10 27.65
CA LEU A 306 3.37 -13.22 27.71
C LEU A 306 3.61 -14.24 26.59
N ARG A 307 3.97 -13.77 25.39
CA ARG A 307 4.30 -14.64 24.25
C ARG A 307 5.60 -15.41 24.47
N LEU A 308 6.60 -14.76 25.06
CA LEU A 308 7.85 -15.40 25.47
C LEU A 308 7.57 -16.51 26.49
N ILE A 309 6.82 -16.22 27.54
CA ILE A 309 6.46 -17.22 28.57
C ILE A 309 5.68 -18.38 27.94
N HIS A 310 4.69 -18.11 27.10
CA HIS A 310 3.90 -19.15 26.45
C HIS A 310 4.78 -20.07 25.58
N ASN A 311 5.60 -19.49 24.71
CA ASN A 311 6.50 -20.24 23.84
C ASN A 311 7.55 -21.05 24.62
N ILE A 312 8.02 -20.55 25.77
CA ILE A 312 8.98 -21.28 26.61
C ILE A 312 8.27 -22.39 27.41
N SER A 313 7.01 -22.19 27.80
CA SER A 313 6.25 -23.12 28.65
C SER A 313 5.61 -24.28 27.90
N GLU A 314 5.38 -24.14 26.58
CA GLU A 314 4.71 -25.15 25.76
C GLU A 314 5.61 -26.37 25.46
N TYR A 315 6.93 -26.23 25.55
CA TYR A 315 7.89 -27.29 25.24
C TYR A 315 8.42 -27.99 26.49
N LYS A 316 7.92 -29.22 26.74
CA LYS A 316 8.32 -30.07 27.88
C LYS A 316 9.57 -30.94 27.64
N SER A 317 10.17 -30.91 26.44
CA SER A 317 11.32 -31.75 26.10
C SER A 317 12.65 -30.97 26.22
N ALA A 318 13.51 -31.39 27.14
CA ALA A 318 14.79 -30.73 27.43
C ALA A 318 15.75 -30.65 26.22
N LYS A 319 15.58 -31.54 25.23
CA LYS A 319 16.51 -31.69 24.09
C LYS A 319 16.46 -30.53 23.09
N HIS A 320 15.36 -29.76 23.02
CA HIS A 320 15.20 -28.65 22.06
C HIS A 320 14.93 -27.30 22.74
N PHE A 321 14.99 -27.25 24.07
CA PHE A 321 14.67 -26.06 24.84
C PHE A 321 15.57 -24.86 24.49
N LYS A 322 16.88 -25.10 24.38
CA LYS A 322 17.87 -24.06 24.13
C LYS A 322 17.77 -23.47 22.71
N ASP A 323 17.57 -24.33 21.70
CA ASP A 323 17.29 -23.90 20.32
C ASP A 323 16.03 -23.02 20.25
N ASN A 324 14.99 -23.40 20.99
CA ASN A 324 13.72 -22.68 21.00
C ASN A 324 13.82 -21.31 21.69
N ILE A 325 14.63 -21.19 22.74
CA ILE A 325 14.92 -19.87 23.35
C ILE A 325 15.57 -18.97 22.30
N ILE A 326 16.60 -19.47 21.60
CA ILE A 326 17.30 -18.69 20.57
C ILE A 326 16.31 -18.27 19.47
N GLN A 327 15.48 -19.19 18.99
CA GLN A 327 14.45 -18.90 17.97
C GLN A 327 13.39 -17.91 18.44
N THR A 328 12.96 -18.01 19.70
CA THR A 328 11.93 -17.12 20.26
C THR A 328 12.47 -15.70 20.40
N VAL A 329 13.65 -15.55 21.00
CA VAL A 329 14.32 -14.25 21.17
C VAL A 329 14.71 -13.68 19.80
N ALA A 330 15.24 -14.50 18.89
CA ALA A 330 15.54 -14.08 17.52
C ALA A 330 14.27 -13.68 16.75
N GLY A 331 13.13 -14.32 17.00
CA GLY A 331 11.84 -13.95 16.43
C GLY A 331 11.35 -12.59 16.92
N ILE A 332 11.46 -12.32 18.23
CA ILE A 332 11.08 -11.04 18.85
C ILE A 332 11.97 -9.91 18.32
N LEU A 333 13.29 -10.12 18.31
CA LEU A 333 14.27 -9.12 17.87
C LEU A 333 14.46 -9.09 16.34
N ARG A 334 13.78 -9.99 15.61
CA ARG A 334 13.88 -10.20 14.16
C ARG A 334 15.31 -10.41 13.67
N CYS A 335 16.08 -11.16 14.45
CA CYS A 335 17.42 -11.62 14.11
C CYS A 335 17.34 -12.83 13.17
N ARG A 336 18.34 -12.99 12.30
CA ARG A 336 18.41 -14.11 11.35
C ARG A 336 18.95 -15.40 11.96
N GLY A 337 19.54 -15.31 13.16
CA GLY A 337 20.15 -16.41 13.89
C GLY A 337 20.61 -15.92 15.25
N GLY A 338 21.13 -16.82 16.09
CA GLY A 338 21.64 -16.49 17.41
C GLY A 338 22.47 -17.62 18.01
N VAL A 339 23.25 -17.27 19.03
CA VAL A 339 24.12 -18.20 19.75
C VAL A 339 23.88 -18.00 21.25
N LEU A 340 23.69 -19.11 21.96
CA LEU A 340 23.57 -19.12 23.41
C LEU A 340 24.95 -19.39 24.01
N PHE A 341 25.41 -18.45 24.82
CA PHE A 341 26.65 -18.58 25.58
C PHE A 341 26.33 -18.93 27.03
N LEU A 342 27.02 -19.94 27.56
CA LEU A 342 26.98 -20.29 28.97
C LEU A 342 28.29 -19.90 29.64
N GLU A 343 28.18 -19.44 30.88
CA GLU A 343 29.35 -19.15 31.69
C GLU A 343 30.09 -20.46 32.04
N GLY A 344 31.35 -20.56 31.63
CA GLY A 344 32.26 -21.64 31.99
C GLY A 344 33.44 -21.12 32.81
N ALA A 345 34.39 -21.99 33.12
CA ALA A 345 35.59 -21.62 33.87
C ALA A 345 36.44 -20.58 33.10
N GLY A 346 36.32 -19.30 33.47
CA GLY A 346 37.14 -18.20 32.94
C GLY A 346 36.72 -17.63 31.58
N CYS A 347 35.66 -18.16 30.94
CA CYS A 347 35.14 -17.64 29.67
C CYS A 347 33.69 -18.07 29.44
N PHE A 348 32.99 -17.32 28.58
CA PHE A 348 31.70 -17.74 28.04
C PHE A 348 31.91 -18.71 26.88
N GLN A 349 31.29 -19.88 26.95
CA GLN A 349 31.38 -20.93 25.92
C GLN A 349 30.07 -21.01 25.13
N SER A 350 30.18 -21.12 23.81
CA SER A 350 29.02 -21.33 22.95
C SER A 350 28.46 -22.73 23.20
N ASP A 351 27.19 -22.81 23.60
CA ASP A 351 26.52 -24.08 23.89
C ASP A 351 25.60 -24.50 22.75
N THR A 352 24.76 -23.59 22.26
CA THR A 352 23.77 -23.87 21.20
C THR A 352 23.74 -22.73 20.19
N SER A 353 23.59 -23.04 18.91
CA SER A 353 23.51 -22.03 17.83
C SER A 353 22.38 -22.34 16.87
N TRP A 354 21.59 -21.33 16.51
CA TRP A 354 20.54 -21.44 15.50
C TRP A 354 20.85 -20.51 14.31
N ASN A 355 20.86 -21.09 13.11
CA ASN A 355 21.11 -20.40 11.84
C ASN A 355 22.40 -19.54 11.85
N CYS A 356 23.44 -20.04 12.51
CA CYS A 356 24.78 -19.45 12.59
C CYS A 356 25.80 -20.54 12.23
N PRO A 357 26.30 -20.59 10.98
CA PRO A 357 27.15 -21.69 10.51
C PRO A 357 28.51 -21.78 11.23
N ASP A 358 29.07 -20.63 11.63
CA ASP A 358 30.37 -20.52 12.31
C ASP A 358 30.24 -19.68 13.60
N PRO A 359 29.69 -20.24 14.69
CA PRO A 359 29.57 -19.53 15.95
C PRO A 359 30.94 -19.33 16.61
N VAL A 360 31.15 -18.17 17.23
CA VAL A 360 32.34 -17.93 18.05
C VAL A 360 32.32 -18.89 19.25
N ASN A 361 33.30 -19.79 19.33
CA ASN A 361 33.28 -20.86 20.34
C ASN A 361 33.50 -20.38 21.78
N LYS A 362 34.32 -19.33 21.98
CA LYS A 362 34.66 -18.80 23.30
C LYS A 362 34.77 -17.29 23.29
N ILE A 363 34.17 -16.64 24.29
CA ILE A 363 34.29 -15.21 24.53
C ILE A 363 34.92 -15.01 25.91
N SER A 364 36.08 -14.37 25.96
CA SER A 364 36.73 -14.01 27.23
C SER A 364 35.96 -12.91 27.94
N PHE A 365 35.89 -12.95 29.27
CA PHE A 365 35.27 -11.91 30.12
C PHE A 365 35.80 -10.49 29.85
N SER A 366 37.03 -10.36 29.37
CA SER A 366 37.67 -9.07 29.07
C SER A 366 37.35 -8.55 27.66
N SER A 367 36.55 -9.27 26.87
CA SER A 367 36.22 -8.89 25.50
C SER A 367 35.51 -7.52 25.41
N SER A 368 35.70 -6.84 24.28
CA SER A 368 35.04 -5.57 24.00
C SER A 368 33.51 -5.68 24.02
N LEU A 369 32.97 -6.85 23.64
CA LEU A 369 31.54 -7.14 23.66
C LEU A 369 30.98 -7.18 25.07
N ILE A 370 31.64 -7.86 26.00
CA ILE A 370 31.17 -7.96 27.40
C ILE A 370 31.30 -6.62 28.11
N ARG A 371 32.39 -5.88 27.85
CA ARG A 371 32.52 -4.50 28.35
C ARG A 371 31.41 -3.59 27.83
N PHE A 372 30.98 -3.77 26.58
CA PHE A 372 29.86 -3.04 26.02
C PHE A 372 28.53 -3.42 26.70
N LEU A 373 28.24 -4.71 26.85
CA LEU A 373 26.99 -5.18 27.49
C LEU A 373 26.89 -4.70 28.94
N ASN A 374 27.96 -4.84 29.73
CA ASN A 374 28.01 -4.37 31.12
C ASN A 374 27.81 -2.85 31.23
N LYS A 375 28.29 -2.06 30.27
CA LYS A 375 28.14 -0.60 30.27
C LYS A 375 26.69 -0.15 30.08
N TYR A 376 25.88 -0.96 29.39
CA TYR A 376 24.51 -0.61 29.03
C TYR A 376 23.45 -1.43 29.79
N GLU A 377 23.85 -2.17 30.83
CA GLU A 377 22.98 -3.00 31.67
C GLU A 377 22.09 -3.97 30.87
N TRP A 378 22.72 -4.68 29.93
CA TRP A 378 22.08 -5.75 29.16
C TRP A 378 22.21 -7.12 29.81
#